data_AF-A0A2V6KQB9-F1
#
_entry.id   AF-A0A2V6KQB9-F1
#
_cell.length_a   1.000
_cell.length_b   1.000
_cell.length_c   1.000
_cell.angle_alpha   90.00
_cell.angle_beta   90.00
_cell.angle_gamma   90.00
#
_symmetry.space_group_name_H-M   'P 1'
#
loop_
_entity.id
_entity.type
_entity.pdbx_description
1 polymer ?
#
loop_
_entity_poly.entity_id
_entity_poly.type
_entity_poly.pdbx_seq_one_letter_code
_entity_poly.pdbx_strand_id
1 'polypeptide(L)'
;MARPRLELLAGHAVVLLIALMKLVIAATGASGAIYLQRLLEQIDCATHEVHLVMSAAASEVAKQEIDDLKIPPEVSQHSESDMNVPFV
;
A
#
# COMPACT_ATOMS: atom_id res chain seq x y z
N MET A 1 38.87 3.59 -5.43
CA MET A 1 38.72 2.43 -6.34
C MET A 1 37.25 2.36 -6.74
N ALA A 2 36.97 2.28 -8.04
CA ALA A 2 35.80 2.85 -8.69
C ALA A 2 34.50 2.05 -8.49
N ARG A 3 33.39 2.79 -8.30
CA ARG A 3 32.01 2.29 -8.47
C ARG A 3 31.82 1.87 -9.95
N PRO A 4 31.28 0.68 -10.26
CA PRO A 4 31.04 0.31 -11.64
C PRO A 4 29.92 1.15 -12.26
N ARG A 5 30.20 1.49 -13.51
CA ARG A 5 29.64 2.54 -14.37
C ARG A 5 28.22 2.20 -14.85
N LEU A 6 27.34 3.17 -14.64
CA LEU A 6 26.06 3.36 -15.31
C LEU A 6 26.28 3.38 -16.83
N GLU A 7 25.78 2.38 -17.57
CA GLU A 7 25.30 2.46 -18.96
C GLU A 7 24.94 1.06 -19.49
N LEU A 8 23.64 0.82 -19.74
CA LEU A 8 23.08 0.33 -21.01
C LEU A 8 21.62 -0.09 -20.77
N LEU A 9 20.65 0.69 -21.28
CA LEU A 9 19.34 0.28 -21.85
C LEU A 9 18.44 1.52 -22.02
N ALA A 10 18.81 2.37 -22.98
CA ALA A 10 18.11 3.60 -23.38
C ALA A 10 16.78 3.36 -24.15
N GLY A 11 16.02 2.33 -23.81
CA GLY A 11 14.71 2.02 -24.41
C GLY A 11 13.56 1.83 -23.42
N HIS A 12 13.88 1.69 -22.12
CA HIS A 12 12.91 1.43 -21.04
C HIS A 12 12.88 2.56 -19.98
N ALA A 13 13.70 3.60 -20.16
CA ALA A 13 13.93 4.62 -19.15
C ALA A 13 12.75 5.58 -18.89
N VAL A 14 11.70 5.54 -19.73
CA VAL A 14 10.44 6.27 -19.45
C VAL A 14 9.55 5.51 -18.47
N VAL A 15 9.71 4.19 -18.33
CA VAL A 15 8.84 3.32 -17.51
C VAL A 15 9.42 3.04 -16.13
N LEU A 16 10.71 3.30 -15.90
CA LEU A 16 11.38 3.06 -14.61
C LEU A 16 11.62 4.37 -13.82
N LEU A 17 10.58 5.18 -13.71
CA LEU A 17 10.41 6.13 -12.62
C LEU A 17 8.99 5.99 -12.09
N ILE A 18 8.56 4.78 -11.76
CA ILE A 18 7.68 4.68 -10.60
C ILE A 18 8.60 5.03 -9.43
N ALA A 19 8.67 6.31 -9.11
CA ALA A 19 9.35 6.79 -7.92
C ALA A 19 8.86 5.94 -6.74
N LEU A 20 9.72 5.68 -5.75
CA LEU A 20 9.27 5.17 -4.46
C LEU A 20 8.05 6.01 -4.02
N MET A 21 6.86 5.42 -4.06
CA MET A 21 5.63 6.15 -3.78
C MET A 21 5.27 6.01 -2.31
N LYS A 22 4.63 7.04 -1.81
CA LYS A 22 3.99 7.05 -0.51
C LYS A 22 2.48 7.02 -0.70
N LEU A 23 1.84 5.96 -0.23
CA LEU A 23 0.42 5.69 -0.43
C LEU A 23 -0.30 5.69 0.91
N VAL A 24 -1.34 6.50 1.02
CA VAL A 24 -2.28 6.45 2.15
C VAL A 24 -3.59 5.85 1.62
N ILE A 25 -3.94 4.68 2.14
CA ILE A 25 -5.15 3.95 1.76
C ILE A 25 -6.10 3.95 2.96
N ALA A 26 -7.30 4.49 2.74
CA ALA A 26 -8.36 4.47 3.74
C ALA A 26 -9.46 3.49 3.32
N ALA A 27 -9.82 2.58 4.21
CA ALA A 27 -10.95 1.68 4.05
C ALA A 27 -12.12 2.14 4.92
N THR A 28 -13.31 2.19 4.33
CA THR A 28 -14.56 2.58 5.01
C THR A 28 -15.54 1.41 5.03
N GLY A 29 -16.65 1.54 5.78
CA GLY A 29 -17.63 0.47 6.00
C GLY A 29 -18.59 0.19 4.83
N ALA A 30 -18.15 0.43 3.59
CA ALA A 30 -18.89 0.00 2.41
C ALA A 30 -18.50 -1.44 2.05
N SER A 31 -19.44 -2.20 1.47
CA SER A 31 -19.16 -3.53 0.93
C SER A 31 -18.05 -3.49 -0.12
N GLY A 32 -17.20 -4.53 -0.16
CA GLY A 32 -16.10 -4.63 -1.11
C GLY A 32 -14.72 -4.80 -0.47
N ALA A 33 -14.61 -5.41 0.71
CA ALA A 33 -13.35 -5.68 1.39
C ALA A 33 -12.36 -6.49 0.54
N ILE A 34 -12.88 -7.33 -0.37
CA ILE A 34 -12.05 -8.06 -1.34
C ILE A 34 -11.24 -7.13 -2.25
N TYR A 35 -11.76 -5.95 -2.60
CA TYR A 35 -11.01 -5.00 -3.44
C TYR A 35 -9.82 -4.40 -2.69
N LEU A 36 -9.96 -4.14 -1.38
CA LEU A 36 -8.84 -3.70 -0.56
C LEU A 36 -7.75 -4.78 -0.51
N GLN A 37 -8.11 -6.04 -0.28
CA GLN A 37 -7.12 -7.12 -0.26
C GLN A 37 -6.41 -7.25 -1.62
N ARG A 38 -7.18 -7.25 -2.72
CA ARG A 38 -6.61 -7.34 -4.07
C ARG A 38 -5.74 -6.14 -4.41
N LEU A 39 -6.11 -4.94 -3.96
CA LEU A 39 -5.27 -3.76 -4.12
C LEU A 39 -3.93 -3.93 -3.40
N LEU A 40 -3.95 -4.34 -2.13
CA LEU A 40 -2.73 -4.59 -1.35
C LEU A 40 -1.87 -5.70 -1.97
N GLU A 41 -2.48 -6.75 -2.54
CA GLU A 41 -1.78 -7.82 -3.27
C GLU A 41 -1.11 -7.34 -4.58
N GLN A 42 -1.55 -6.24 -5.17
CA GLN A 42 -0.98 -5.68 -6.42
C GLN A 42 0.08 -4.61 -6.16
N ILE A 43 0.16 -4.07 -4.95
CA ILE A 43 1.19 -3.10 -4.57
C ILE A 43 2.44 -3.87 -4.15
N ASP A 44 3.59 -3.53 -4.71
CA ASP A 44 4.87 -3.96 -4.17
C ASP A 44 5.17 -3.18 -2.87
N CYS A 45 4.62 -3.66 -1.76
CA CYS A 45 4.75 -3.05 -0.43
C CYS A 45 6.19 -3.07 0.10
N ALA A 46 7.10 -3.85 -0.51
CA ALA A 46 8.53 -3.80 -0.17
C ALA A 46 9.23 -2.61 -0.84
N THR A 47 8.72 -2.16 -1.99
CA THR A 47 9.27 -1.02 -2.75
C THR A 47 8.54 0.29 -2.46
N HIS A 48 7.30 0.28 -1.96
CA HIS A 48 6.49 1.49 -1.71
C HIS A 48 6.15 1.64 -0.23
N GLU A 49 6.10 2.89 0.25
CA GLU A 49 5.67 3.20 1.62
C GLU A 49 4.13 3.21 1.66
N VAL A 50 3.51 2.22 2.31
CA VAL A 50 2.05 2.07 2.33
C VAL A 50 1.53 2.23 3.76
N HIS A 51 0.57 3.14 3.92
CA HIS A 51 -0.15 3.39 5.17
C HIS A 51 -1.62 3.01 5.00
N LEU A 52 -2.12 2.13 5.86
CA LEU A 52 -3.50 1.70 5.87
C LEU A 52 -4.23 2.26 7.10
N VAL A 53 -5.38 2.88 6.86
CA VAL A 53 -6.33 3.26 7.89
C VAL A 53 -7.63 2.51 7.63
N MET A 54 -8.15 1.84 8.66
CA MET A 54 -9.46 1.19 8.59
C MET A 54 -10.37 1.80 9.64
N SER A 55 -11.59 2.15 9.23
CA SER A 55 -12.61 2.48 10.23
C SER A 55 -13.08 1.25 10.99
N ALA A 56 -13.72 1.46 12.15
CA ALA A 56 -14.39 0.38 12.87
C ALA A 56 -15.39 -0.36 11.96
N ALA A 57 -16.16 0.37 11.15
CA ALA A 57 -17.10 -0.21 10.20
C ALA A 57 -16.40 -1.00 9.08
N ALA A 58 -15.26 -0.52 8.57
CA ALA A 58 -14.48 -1.25 7.57
C ALA A 58 -13.94 -2.58 8.10
N SER A 59 -13.49 -2.58 9.36
CA SER A 59 -13.01 -3.78 10.05
C SER A 59 -14.11 -4.82 10.21
N GLU A 60 -15.33 -4.40 10.56
CA GLU A 60 -16.48 -5.30 10.65
C GLU A 60 -16.92 -5.84 9.29
N VAL A 61 -16.96 -5.00 8.24
CA VAL A 61 -17.25 -5.45 6.88
C VAL A 61 -16.21 -6.46 6.40
N ALA A 62 -14.92 -6.23 6.63
CA ALA A 62 -13.86 -7.14 6.23
C ALA A 62 -14.00 -8.53 6.89
N LYS A 63 -14.28 -8.56 8.20
CA LYS A 63 -14.56 -9.82 8.91
C LYS A 63 -15.78 -10.55 8.34
N GLN A 64 -16.84 -9.82 7.98
CA GLN A 64 -18.06 -10.42 7.44
C GLN A 64 -17.88 -10.95 6.01
N GLU A 65 -17.13 -10.25 5.17
CA GLU A 65 -17.03 -10.60 3.74
C GLU A 65 -15.94 -11.60 3.42
N ILE A 66 -14.79 -11.53 4.12
CA ILE A 66 -13.59 -12.30 3.77
C ILE A 66 -12.92 -12.99 4.96
N ASP A 67 -13.56 -12.99 6.14
CA ASP A 67 -13.10 -13.58 7.42
C ASP A 67 -11.83 -12.92 7.98
N ASP A 68 -10.72 -13.02 7.24
CA ASP A 68 -9.43 -12.44 7.60
C ASP A 68 -8.83 -11.62 6.43
N LEU A 69 -8.75 -10.30 6.61
CA LEU A 69 -8.12 -9.40 5.65
C LEU A 69 -6.60 -9.56 5.73
N LYS A 70 -6.01 -10.10 4.66
CA LYS A 70 -4.56 -10.28 4.58
C LYS A 70 -3.86 -8.96 4.28
N ILE A 71 -3.23 -8.40 5.31
CA ILE A 71 -2.41 -7.18 5.20
C ILE A 71 -0.93 -7.59 5.15
N PRO A 72 -0.17 -7.18 4.11
CA PRO A 72 1.28 -7.43 4.06
C PRO A 72 2.00 -6.82 5.27
N PRO A 73 3.04 -7.48 5.81
CA PRO A 73 3.74 -7.01 7.01
C PRO A 73 4.44 -5.65 6.85
N GLU A 74 4.73 -5.24 5.62
CA GLU A 74 5.34 -3.96 5.29
C GLU A 74 4.35 -2.77 5.37
N VAL A 75 3.04 -3.04 5.40
CA VAL A 75 2.00 -2.01 5.47
C VAL A 75 1.87 -1.48 6.90
N SER A 76 2.09 -0.17 7.06
CA SER A 76 1.91 0.50 8.34
C SER A 76 0.44 0.77 8.61
N GLN A 77 -0.11 0.16 9.65
CA GLN A 77 -1.51 0.36 10.05
C GLN A 77 -1.63 1.49 11.09
N HIS A 78 -2.66 2.32 10.94
CA HIS A 78 -2.96 3.44 11.84
C HIS A 78 -4.42 3.34 12.31
N SER A 79 -4.68 3.79 13.53
CA SER A 79 -6.03 3.91 14.05
C SER A 79 -6.75 5.06 13.36
N GLU A 80 -8.05 4.91 13.07
CA GLU A 80 -8.87 6.03 12.58
C GLU A 80 -8.97 7.20 13.57
N SER A 81 -8.57 6.99 14.84
CA SER A 81 -8.59 7.98 15.91
C SER A 81 -7.24 8.67 16.13
N ASP A 82 -6.19 8.28 15.42
CA ASP A 82 -4.87 8.90 15.52
C ASP A 82 -4.61 9.86 14.34
N MET A 83 -3.72 10.83 14.58
CA MET A 83 -3.30 11.83 13.58
C MET A 83 -1.88 11.54 13.08
N ASN A 84 -1.47 10.26 13.09
CA ASN A 84 -0.09 9.83 12.80
C ASN A 84 0.10 9.38 11.34
N VAL A 85 -0.96 9.38 10.56
CA VAL A 85 -0.90 9.14 9.12
C VAL A 85 -0.11 10.27 8.46
N PRO A 86 0.91 9.96 7.65
CA PRO A 86 1.78 10.99 7.11
C PRO A 86 1.10 11.76 5.96
N PHE A 87 1.51 13.02 5.81
CA PHE A 87 1.08 13.87 4.70
C PHE A 87 1.73 13.40 3.39
N VAL A 88 0.96 13.39 2.30
CA VAL A 88 1.38 13.02 0.93
C VAL A 88 1.25 14.19 -0.02
#